data_AF-A0A954QJQ4-F1
#
_entry.id   AF-A0A954QJQ4-F1
#
_cell.length_a   1.000
_cell.length_b   1.000
_cell.length_c   1.000
_cell.angle_alpha   90.00
_cell.angle_beta   90.00
_cell.angle_gamma   90.00
#
_symmetry.space_group_name_H-M   'P 1'
#
loop_
_entity.id
_entity.type
_entity.pdbx_description
1 polymer ?
#
loop_
_entity_poly.entity_id
_entity_poly.type
_entity_poly.pdbx_seq_one_letter_code
_entity_poly.pdbx_strand_id
1 'polypeptide(L)' 'HVFGENDKTLSNLVDVHVSNIRKKLGADFITTRRGQGYIIDG' A
#
# COMPACT_ATOMS: atom_id res chain seq x y z
N HIS A 1 17.47 9.65 14.59
CA HIS A 1 16.23 10.04 13.90
C HIS A 1 16.47 10.00 12.39
N VAL A 2 16.73 8.82 11.81
CA VAL A 2 17.14 8.68 10.38
C VAL A 2 16.07 7.94 9.55
N PHE A 3 15.09 7.31 10.22
CA PHE A 3 14.04 6.50 9.57
C PHE A 3 12.66 7.20 9.54
N GLY A 4 12.61 8.51 9.81
CA GLY A 4 11.34 9.19 10.07
C GLY A 4 10.60 9.67 8.81
N GLU A 5 11.32 10.13 7.79
CA GLU A 5 10.72 10.86 6.65
C GLU A 5 10.73 10.06 5.35
N ASN A 6 11.81 9.32 5.08
CA ASN A 6 11.87 8.44 3.91
C ASN A 6 10.81 7.33 4.00
N ASP A 7 10.64 6.71 5.16
CA ASP A 7 9.64 5.65 5.35
C ASP A 7 8.20 6.14 5.19
N LYS A 8 7.91 7.38 5.62
CA LYS A 8 6.61 8.02 5.41
C LYS A 8 6.36 8.33 3.94
N THR A 9 7.37 8.83 3.24
CA THR A 9 7.29 9.12 1.81
C THR A 9 7.08 7.84 1.00
N LEU A 10 7.84 6.79 1.31
CA LEU A 10 7.68 5.45 0.75
C LEU A 10 6.27 4.90 1.02
N SER A 11 5.78 5.01 2.27
CA SER A 11 4.43 4.55 2.63
C SER A 11 3.34 5.28 1.83
N ASN A 12 3.42 6.61 1.70
CA ASN A 12 2.48 7.37 0.89
C ASN A 12 2.47 6.93 -0.59
N LEU A 13 3.64 6.65 -1.17
CA LEU A 13 3.75 6.19 -2.56
C LEU A 13 3.13 4.80 -2.74
N VAL A 14 3.34 3.91 -1.76
CA VAL A 14 2.71 2.57 -1.74
C VAL A 14 1.19 2.69 -1.68
N ASP A 15 0.65 3.55 -0.82
CA ASP A 15 -0.81 3.73 -0.68
C ASP A 15 -1.46 4.26 -1.96
N VAL A 16 -0.77 5.17 -2.66
CA VAL A 16 -1.20 5.67 -3.98
C VAL A 16 -1.21 4.55 -5.00
N HIS A 17 -0.16 3.72 -5.03
CA HIS A 17 -0.09 2.57 -5.95
C HIS A 17 -1.19 1.55 -5.66
N VAL A 18 -1.40 1.18 -4.39
CA VAL A 18 -2.50 0.28 -3.99
C VAL A 18 -3.85 0.83 -4.43
N SER A 19 -4.09 2.13 -4.24
CA SER A 19 -5.33 2.79 -4.68
C SER A 19 -5.51 2.73 -6.19
N ASN A 20 -4.45 2.95 -6.97
CA ASN A 20 -4.50 2.88 -8.42
C ASN A 20 -4.73 1.45 -8.92
N ILE A 21 -4.15 0.44 -8.27
CA ILE A 21 -4.35 -0.97 -8.61
C ILE A 21 -5.79 -1.38 -8.31
N ARG A 22 -6.32 -1.06 -7.13
CA ARG A 22 -7.73 -1.36 -6.77
C ARG A 22 -8.73 -0.73 -7.73
N LYS A 23 -8.45 0.49 -8.21
CA LYS A 23 -9.27 1.15 -9.25
C LYS A 23 -9.26 0.40 -10.58
N LYS A 24 -8.17 -0.28 -10.93
CA LYS A 24 -8.00 -0.99 -12.21
C LYS A 24 -8.48 -2.44 -12.17
N LEU A 25 -8.19 -3.15 -11.08
CA LEU A 25 -8.39 -4.60 -10.97
C LEU A 25 -9.51 -5.00 -10.00
N GLY A 26 -10.09 -4.03 -9.29
CA GLY A 26 -11.09 -4.29 -8.25
C GLY A 26 -10.49 -4.22 -6.85
N ALA A 27 -11.34 -3.91 -5.86
CA ALA A 27 -10.92 -3.72 -4.48
C ALA A 27 -10.36 -5.00 -3.83
N ASP A 28 -10.84 -6.16 -4.28
CA ASP A 28 -10.52 -7.47 -3.71
C ASP A 28 -9.13 -7.99 -4.12
N PHE A 29 -8.51 -7.41 -5.14
CA PHE A 29 -7.17 -7.82 -5.60
C PHE A 29 -6.06 -7.50 -4.59
N ILE A 30 -6.25 -6.47 -3.75
CA ILE A 30 -5.30 -6.11 -2.68
C ILE A 30 -6.04 -6.01 -1.35
N THR A 31 -5.68 -6.86 -0.40
CA THR A 31 -6.23 -6.85 0.96
C THR A 31 -5.29 -6.12 1.92
N THR A 32 -5.83 -5.19 2.73
CA THR A 32 -5.05 -4.51 3.77
C THR A 32 -5.00 -5.35 5.03
N ARG A 33 -3.79 -5.71 5.48
CA ARG A 33 -3.53 -6.37 6.76
C ARG A 33 -3.00 -5.33 7.74
N ARG A 34 -3.88 -4.82 8.61
CA ARG A 34 -3.56 -3.73 9.56
C ARG A 34 -2.33 -4.07 10.39
N GLY A 35 -1.36 -3.14 10.43
CA GLY A 35 -0.09 -3.32 11.14
C GLY A 35 0.94 -4.21 10.42
N GLN A 36 0.61 -4.77 9.26
CA GLN A 36 1.47 -5.70 8.50
C GLN A 36 1.61 -5.35 7.01
N GLY A 37 0.75 -4.48 6.47
CA GLY A 37 0.84 -3.99 5.09
C GLY A 37 -0.28 -4.50 4.20
N TYR A 38 0.07 -4.98 3.00
CA TYR A 38 -0.86 -5.38 1.96
C TYR A 38 -0.58 -6.80 1.49
N ILE A 39 -1.63 -7.54 1.15
CA ILE A 39 -1.58 -8.86 0.51
C ILE A 39 -2.16 -8.72 -0.90
N ILE A 40 -1.50 -9.33 -1.87
CA ILE A 40 -1.99 -9.44 -3.25
C ILE A 40 -2.52 -10.86 -3.42
N ASP A 41 -3.78 -10.98 -3.82
CA ASP A 41 -4.37 -12.27 -4.21
C ASP A 41 -4.33 -12.42 -5.73
N GLY A 42 -3.95 -13.61 -6.19
CA GLY A 42 -3.81 -13.98 -7.60
C GLY A 42 -3.78 -15.48 -7.77
#